data_AF-A0A6S7LNP2-F1
#
_entry.id   AF-A0A6S7LNP2-F1
#
_cell.length_a   1.000
_cell.length_b   1.000
_cell.length_c   1.000
_cell.angle_alpha   90.00
_cell.angle_beta   90.00
_cell.angle_gamma   90.00
#
_symmetry.space_group_name_H-M   'P 1'
#
loop_
_entity.id
_entity.type
_entity.pdbx_description
1 polymer ?
#
loop_
_entity_poly.entity_id
_entity_poly.type
_entity_poly.pdbx_seq_one_letter_code
_entity_poly.pdbx_strand_id
1 'polypeptide(L)'
;IFGKKGKIIPLFKANDPTAPNNYRPITISLPILSKIMERIVHRQVYKYLREHNLTTSEQFGFRSNLSTNVALTRVTEEILPNIDNKLATGAVFIDLRKAFDTVDHTLLIAKLKNTGFSAPVINWFTSYLSSRTVMTSINNITSTPKPVT
;
A
#
# COMPACT_ATOMS: atom_id res chain seq x y z
N ILE A 1 -14.47 16.45 0.42
CA ILE A 1 -13.24 15.75 0.88
C ILE A 1 -12.18 15.88 -0.20
N PHE A 2 -10.98 16.36 0.16
CA PHE A 2 -9.86 16.61 -0.75
C PHE A 2 -9.31 15.29 -1.34
N GLY A 3 -8.57 15.33 -2.45
CA GLY A 3 -7.90 14.14 -3.02
C GLY A 3 -8.65 13.35 -4.09
N LYS A 4 -9.79 13.87 -4.58
CA LYS A 4 -10.62 13.24 -5.62
C LYS A 4 -10.01 13.26 -7.03
N LYS A 5 -8.98 14.06 -7.27
CA LYS A 5 -8.27 14.18 -8.55
C LYS A 5 -6.82 13.73 -8.39
N GLY A 6 -6.39 12.79 -9.22
CA GLY A 6 -5.02 12.29 -9.28
C GLY A 6 -4.42 12.42 -10.67
N LYS A 7 -3.09 12.50 -10.74
CA LYS A 7 -2.30 12.43 -11.98
C LYS A 7 -1.46 11.15 -11.95
N ILE A 8 -1.68 10.26 -12.91
CA ILE A 8 -0.88 9.06 -13.11
C ILE A 8 0.35 9.44 -13.92
N ILE A 9 1.52 9.15 -13.36
CA ILE A 9 2.81 9.21 -14.05
C ILE A 9 3.30 7.77 -14.19
N PRO A 10 3.36 7.21 -15.40
CA PRO A 10 3.89 5.87 -15.61
C PRO A 10 5.42 5.91 -15.50
N LEU A 11 5.97 5.23 -14.49
CA LEU A 11 7.41 5.03 -14.36
C LEU A 11 7.83 3.71 -15.00
N PHE A 12 8.83 3.78 -15.85
CA PHE A 12 9.38 2.59 -16.51
C PHE A 12 10.12 1.70 -15.50
N LYS A 13 9.79 0.40 -15.46
CA LYS A 13 10.36 -0.58 -14.51
C LYS A 13 11.62 -1.26 -15.07
N ALA A 14 11.52 -1.88 -16.26
CA ALA A 14 12.58 -2.52 -17.05
C ALA A 14 11.95 -3.21 -18.29
N ASN A 15 12.78 -3.67 -19.25
CA ASN A 15 12.42 -4.44 -20.46
C ASN A 15 11.96 -3.61 -21.68
N ASP A 16 10.95 -4.07 -22.42
CA ASP A 16 10.47 -3.41 -23.64
C ASP A 16 9.65 -2.15 -23.29
N PRO A 17 10.06 -0.95 -23.75
CA PRO A 17 9.35 0.30 -23.52
C PRO A 17 8.00 0.39 -24.26
N THR A 18 7.71 -0.52 -25.20
CA THR A 18 6.45 -0.52 -25.93
C THR A 18 5.31 -1.23 -25.18
N ALA A 19 5.63 -2.06 -24.18
CA ALA A 19 4.65 -2.83 -23.43
C ALA A 19 4.11 -2.05 -22.21
N PRO A 20 2.80 -1.75 -22.12
CA PRO A 20 2.22 -0.98 -21.01
C PRO A 20 2.40 -1.64 -19.63
N ASN A 21 2.51 -2.96 -19.59
CA ASN A 21 2.70 -3.74 -18.36
C ASN A 21 4.08 -3.52 -17.71
N ASN A 22 5.05 -2.97 -18.44
CA ASN A 22 6.39 -2.66 -17.93
C ASN A 22 6.46 -1.30 -17.23
N TYR A 23 5.33 -0.57 -17.17
CA TYR A 23 5.23 0.69 -16.45
C TYR A 23 4.51 0.50 -15.10
N ARG A 24 5.02 1.15 -14.07
CA ARG A 24 4.38 1.30 -12.78
C ARG A 24 3.58 2.60 -12.78
N PRO A 25 2.25 2.56 -12.73
CA PRO A 25 1.45 3.77 -12.63
C PRO A 25 1.60 4.36 -11.22
N ILE A 26 2.22 5.53 -11.10
CA ILE A 26 2.25 6.28 -9.83
C ILE A 26 1.18 7.34 -9.86
N THR A 27 0.18 7.20 -8.99
CA THR A 27 -0.85 8.23 -8.82
C THR A 27 -0.38 9.29 -7.85
N ILE A 28 -0.23 10.52 -8.32
CA ILE A 28 0.04 11.69 -7.51
C ILE A 28 -1.29 12.41 -7.26
N SER A 29 -1.74 12.45 -6.01
CA SER A 29 -2.86 13.30 -5.59
C SER A 29 -2.53 14.76 -5.89
N LEU A 30 -3.36 15.42 -6.69
CA LEU A 30 -3.08 16.77 -7.23
C LEU A 30 -3.16 17.89 -6.18
N PRO A 31 -4.09 17.90 -5.22
CA PRO A 31 -4.05 18.92 -4.18
C PRO A 31 -2.92 18.60 -3.19
N ILE A 32 -1.97 19.52 -3.00
CA ILE A 32 -0.93 19.41 -1.94
C ILE A 32 -1.59 19.19 -0.58
N LEU A 33 -2.73 19.86 -0.34
CA LEU A 33 -3.53 19.70 0.86
C LEU A 33 -3.99 18.24 1.08
N SER A 34 -4.24 17.48 0.01
CA SER A 34 -4.56 16.04 0.11
C SER A 34 -3.41 15.28 0.75
N LYS A 35 -2.18 15.52 0.31
CA LYS A 35 -0.99 14.85 0.87
C LYS A 35 -0.77 15.18 2.34
N ILE A 36 -1.03 16.43 2.73
CA ILE A 36 -0.93 16.86 4.14
C ILE A 36 -1.97 16.12 4.99
N MET A 37 -3.22 16.08 4.53
CA MET A 37 -4.30 15.37 5.22
C MET A 37 -4.04 13.87 5.29
N GLU A 38 -3.60 13.24 4.20
CA GLU A 38 -3.20 11.83 4.16
C GLU A 38 -2.11 11.54 5.21
N ARG A 39 -1.10 12.42 5.34
CA ARG A 39 -0.04 12.27 6.35
C ARG A 39 -0.56 12.39 7.78
N ILE A 40 -1.49 13.32 8.03
CA ILE A 40 -2.12 13.50 9.35
C ILE A 40 -2.94 12.28 9.73
N VAL A 41 -3.78 11.78 8.80
CA VAL A 41 -4.62 10.59 9.02
C VAL A 41 -3.75 9.36 9.22
N HIS A 42 -2.73 9.16 8.38
CA HIS A 42 -1.77 8.07 8.53
C HIS A 42 -1.15 8.05 9.93
N ARG A 43 -0.69 9.20 10.44
CA ARG A 43 -0.08 9.28 11.77
C ARG A 43 -1.06 8.86 12.88
N GLN A 44 -2.32 9.28 12.80
CA GLN A 44 -3.34 8.93 13.79
C GLN A 44 -3.71 7.44 13.73
N VAL A 45 -3.97 6.93 12.53
CA VAL A 45 -4.32 5.52 12.29
C VAL A 45 -3.18 4.60 12.71
N TYR A 46 -1.94 4.94 12.32
CA TYR A 46 -0.76 4.15 12.68
C TYR A 46 -0.52 4.12 14.19
N LYS A 47 -0.75 5.24 14.88
CA LYS A 47 -0.68 5.30 16.35
C LYS A 47 -1.69 4.35 16.99
N TYR A 48 -2.96 4.41 16.55
CA TYR A 48 -4.03 3.53 17.05
C TYR A 48 -3.72 2.04 16.81
N LEU A 49 -3.29 1.68 15.60
CA LEU A 49 -2.92 0.31 15.26
C LEU A 49 -1.80 -0.24 16.15
N ARG A 50 -0.83 0.63 16.52
CA ARG A 50 0.27 0.27 17.43
C ARG A 50 -0.19 0.13 18.87
N GLU A 51 -1.01 1.04 19.37
CA GLU A 51 -1.52 1.02 20.75
C GLU A 51 -2.43 -0.19 21.02
N HIS A 52 -3.18 -0.64 20.00
CA HIS A 52 -4.06 -1.80 20.10
C HIS A 52 -3.42 -3.11 19.61
N ASN A 53 -2.11 -3.13 19.33
CA ASN A 53 -1.38 -4.31 18.83
C ASN A 53 -2.04 -5.00 17.61
N LEU A 54 -2.66 -4.21 16.73
CA LEU A 54 -3.38 -4.72 15.55
C LEU A 54 -2.45 -5.06 14.37
N THR A 55 -1.15 -4.80 14.51
CA THR A 55 -0.12 -5.16 13.52
C THR A 55 0.63 -6.41 13.96
N THR A 56 0.78 -7.37 13.05
CA THR A 56 1.59 -8.57 13.30
C THR A 56 3.05 -8.23 13.60
N SER A 57 3.66 -8.93 14.55
CA SER A 57 5.08 -8.78 14.91
C SER A 57 6.00 -8.97 13.70
N GLU A 58 5.70 -9.99 12.87
CA GLU A 58 6.46 -10.39 11.69
C GLU A 58 6.18 -9.54 10.43
N GLN A 59 5.39 -8.46 10.56
CA GLN A 59 5.29 -7.48 9.46
C GLN A 59 6.49 -6.54 9.54
N PHE A 60 7.41 -6.63 8.58
CA PHE A 60 8.59 -5.75 8.51
C PHE A 60 8.42 -4.57 7.53
N GLY A 61 7.60 -4.74 6.50
CA GLY A 61 7.31 -3.71 5.51
C GLY A 61 6.39 -2.61 6.05
N PHE A 62 6.65 -1.37 5.63
CA PHE A 62 5.83 -0.18 5.94
C PHE A 62 5.68 0.14 7.44
N ARG A 63 6.63 -0.31 8.28
CA ARG A 63 6.68 0.02 9.71
C ARG A 63 7.91 0.86 10.04
N SER A 64 7.72 1.77 10.99
CA SER A 64 8.81 2.56 11.55
C SER A 64 9.84 1.66 12.22
N ASN A 65 11.13 1.91 11.97
CA ASN A 65 12.28 1.21 12.56
C ASN A 65 12.43 -0.28 12.15
N LEU A 66 11.71 -0.74 11.13
CA LEU A 66 11.92 -2.05 10.52
C LEU A 66 12.39 -1.87 9.07
N SER A 67 13.23 -2.79 8.61
CA SER A 67 13.79 -2.78 7.26
C SER A 67 13.83 -4.19 6.69
N THR A 68 14.14 -4.29 5.39
CA THR A 68 14.37 -5.56 4.71
C THR A 68 15.50 -6.36 5.35
N ASN A 69 16.48 -5.69 5.95
CA ASN A 69 17.59 -6.35 6.62
C ASN A 69 17.13 -7.06 7.89
N VAL A 70 16.24 -6.42 8.67
CA VAL A 70 15.66 -7.04 9.86
C VAL A 70 14.82 -8.26 9.49
N ALA A 71 14.05 -8.17 8.39
CA ALA A 71 13.29 -9.31 7.88
C ALA A 71 14.20 -10.48 7.46
N LEU A 72 15.31 -10.18 6.78
CA LEU A 72 16.29 -11.19 6.39
C LEU A 72 16.96 -11.83 7.61
N THR A 73 17.38 -11.03 8.58
CA THR A 73 17.96 -11.51 9.83
C THR A 73 17.00 -12.46 10.54
N ARG A 74 15.71 -12.11 10.64
CA ARG A 74 14.68 -12.96 11.24
C ARG A 74 14.58 -14.32 10.55
N VAL A 75 14.52 -14.33 9.21
CA VAL A 75 14.46 -15.58 8.43
C VAL A 75 15.72 -16.42 8.63
N THR A 76 16.90 -15.79 8.68
CA THR A 76 18.14 -16.53 8.95
C THR A 76 18.20 -17.12 10.36
N GLU A 77 17.67 -16.41 11.36
CA GLU A 77 17.58 -16.91 12.74
C GLU A 77 16.67 -18.14 12.87
N GLU A 78 15.64 -18.26 12.02
CA GLU A 78 14.78 -19.45 11.99
C GLU A 78 15.42 -20.63 11.25
N ILE A 79 16.21 -20.36 10.21
CA ILE A 79 16.81 -21.39 9.36
C ILE A 79 18.08 -21.99 10.00
N LEU A 80 18.94 -21.17 10.60
CA LEU A 80 20.26 -21.61 11.11
C LEU A 80 20.16 -22.74 12.15
N PRO A 81 19.29 -22.67 13.18
CA PRO A 81 19.18 -23.76 14.15
C PRO A 81 18.67 -25.06 13.54
N ASN A 82 17.81 -24.98 12.51
CA ASN A 82 17.31 -26.17 11.85
C ASN A 82 18.42 -26.86 11.03
N ILE A 83 19.31 -26.08 10.41
CA ILE A 83 20.50 -26.61 9.74
C ILE A 83 21.42 -27.31 10.75
N ASP A 84 21.69 -26.68 11.89
CA ASP A 84 22.54 -27.26 12.94
C ASP A 84 21.99 -28.59 13.47
N ASN A 85 20.66 -28.70 13.57
CA ASN A 85 19.95 -29.91 13.99
C ASN A 85 19.70 -30.92 12.85
N LYS A 86 20.27 -30.70 11.65
CA LYS A 86 20.08 -31.55 10.46
C LYS A 86 18.60 -31.73 10.05
N LEU A 87 17.76 -30.75 10.35
CA LEU A 87 16.36 -30.73 9.97
C LEU A 87 16.19 -30.16 8.56
N ALA A 88 15.31 -30.76 7.77
CA ALA A 88 14.92 -30.21 6.48
C ALA A 88 14.00 -28.98 6.69
N THR A 89 14.40 -27.83 6.17
CA THR A 89 13.61 -26.59 6.21
C THR A 89 13.20 -26.19 4.81
N GLY A 90 11.90 -25.93 4.60
CA GLY A 90 11.37 -25.41 3.34
C GLY A 90 10.82 -24.00 3.52
N ALA A 91 10.95 -23.17 2.49
CA ALA A 91 10.37 -21.82 2.48
C ALA A 91 9.38 -21.67 1.31
N VAL A 92 8.24 -21.03 1.58
CA VAL A 92 7.22 -20.73 0.57
C VAL A 92 7.11 -19.22 0.44
N PHE A 93 7.39 -18.71 -0.77
CA PHE A 93 7.28 -17.28 -1.08
C PHE A 93 6.03 -17.03 -1.92
N ILE A 94 5.22 -16.06 -1.50
CA ILE A 94 3.98 -15.66 -2.19
C ILE A 94 4.13 -14.19 -2.60
N ASP A 95 4.01 -13.93 -3.91
CA ASP A 95 3.99 -12.57 -4.46
C ASP A 95 2.62 -12.26 -5.10
N LEU A 96 2.02 -11.15 -4.68
CA LEU A 96 0.71 -10.72 -5.15
C LEU A 96 0.86 -9.77 -6.35
N ARG A 97 0.33 -10.18 -7.51
CA ARG A 97 0.30 -9.32 -8.70
C ARG A 97 -0.62 -8.13 -8.47
N LYS A 98 -0.12 -6.92 -8.74
CA LYS A 98 -0.88 -5.66 -8.66
C LYS A 98 -1.62 -5.49 -7.31
N ALA A 99 -0.95 -5.83 -6.20
CA ALA A 99 -1.55 -5.90 -4.87
C ALA A 99 -2.38 -4.66 -4.46
N PHE A 100 -2.00 -3.45 -4.90
CA PHE A 100 -2.75 -2.22 -4.62
C PHE A 100 -3.97 -2.02 -5.52
N ASP A 101 -3.92 -2.49 -6.77
CA ASP A 101 -5.03 -2.38 -7.73
C ASP A 101 -6.09 -3.47 -7.48
N THR A 102 -5.72 -4.56 -6.81
CA THR A 102 -6.61 -5.71 -6.54
C THR A 102 -7.35 -5.61 -5.20
N VAL A 103 -7.18 -4.53 -4.45
CA VAL A 103 -7.83 -4.38 -3.14
C VAL A 103 -9.32 -4.06 -3.33
N ASP A 104 -10.19 -4.95 -2.87
CA ASP A 104 -11.62 -4.67 -2.81
C ASP A 104 -11.91 -3.59 -1.75
N HIS A 105 -12.45 -2.44 -2.21
CA HIS A 105 -12.77 -1.31 -1.35
C HIS A 105 -13.86 -1.63 -0.33
N THR A 106 -14.83 -2.46 -0.66
CA THR A 106 -15.93 -2.86 0.24
C THR A 106 -15.38 -3.71 1.38
N LEU A 107 -14.55 -4.70 1.05
CA LEU A 107 -13.90 -5.57 2.03
C LEU A 107 -12.94 -4.78 2.92
N LEU A 108 -12.19 -3.83 2.36
CA LEU A 108 -11.30 -2.95 3.13
C LEU A 108 -12.09 -2.13 4.17
N ILE A 109 -13.18 -1.49 3.75
CA ILE A 109 -14.03 -0.71 4.66
C ILE A 109 -14.67 -1.61 5.73
N ALA A 110 -15.11 -2.82 5.37
CA ALA A 110 -15.65 -3.79 6.32
C ALA A 110 -14.60 -4.19 7.38
N LYS A 111 -13.35 -4.45 6.95
CA LYS A 111 -12.24 -4.73 7.88
C LYS A 111 -11.98 -3.55 8.83
N LEU A 112 -11.96 -2.32 8.31
CA LEU A 112 -11.77 -1.12 9.14
C LEU A 112 -12.88 -0.92 10.18
N LYS A 113 -14.12 -1.31 9.85
CA LYS A 113 -15.23 -1.31 10.82
C LYS A 113 -14.99 -2.33 11.93
N ASN A 114 -14.55 -3.54 11.57
CA ASN A 114 -14.31 -4.61 12.53
C ASN A 114 -13.09 -4.37 13.44
N THR A 115 -12.13 -3.54 13.03
CA THR A 115 -10.96 -3.18 13.86
C THR A 115 -11.26 -2.14 14.94
N GLY A 116 -12.49 -1.64 15.05
CA GLY A 116 -12.89 -0.70 16.11
C GLY A 116 -12.61 0.78 15.83
N PHE A 117 -12.37 1.17 14.57
CA PHE A 117 -12.23 2.59 14.23
C PHE A 117 -13.57 3.33 14.41
N SER A 118 -13.48 4.62 14.73
CA SER A 118 -14.66 5.49 14.87
C SER A 118 -15.31 5.79 13.51
N ALA A 119 -16.62 6.04 13.52
CA ALA A 119 -17.39 6.35 12.32
C ALA A 119 -16.81 7.51 11.46
N PRO A 120 -16.28 8.60 12.03
CA PRO A 120 -15.66 9.67 11.23
C PRO A 120 -14.46 9.18 10.40
N VAL A 121 -13.62 8.29 10.95
CA VAL A 121 -12.45 7.74 10.27
C VAL A 121 -12.89 6.84 9.12
N ILE A 122 -13.86 5.96 9.38
CA ILE A 122 -14.42 5.07 8.36
C ILE A 122 -15.08 5.86 7.22
N ASN A 123 -15.83 6.92 7.55
CA ASN A 123 -16.44 7.81 6.57
C ASN A 123 -15.39 8.56 5.74
N TRP A 124 -14.29 8.97 6.37
CA TRP A 124 -13.15 9.58 5.67
C TRP A 124 -12.54 8.61 4.66
N PHE A 125 -12.25 7.36 5.05
CA PHE A 125 -11.71 6.34 4.13
C PHE A 125 -12.69 6.01 3.01
N THR A 126 -13.97 5.84 3.34
CA THR A 126 -15.04 5.56 2.36
C THR A 126 -15.13 6.69 1.33
N SER A 127 -15.08 7.94 1.78
CA SER A 127 -15.05 9.07 0.86
C SER A 127 -13.73 9.17 0.11
N TYR A 128 -12.59 8.90 0.74
CA TYR A 128 -11.29 8.99 0.07
C TYR A 128 -11.17 7.99 -1.08
N LEU A 129 -11.66 6.76 -0.90
CA LEU A 129 -11.60 5.69 -1.90
C LEU A 129 -12.67 5.79 -2.98
N SER A 130 -13.82 6.41 -2.69
CA SER A 130 -14.92 6.55 -3.66
C SER A 130 -14.74 7.68 -4.66
N SER A 131 -15.30 7.51 -5.86
CA SER A 131 -15.47 8.57 -6.87
C SER A 131 -14.18 9.35 -7.19
N ARG A 132 -13.03 8.66 -7.20
CA ARG A 132 -11.76 9.27 -7.60
C ARG A 132 -11.69 9.33 -9.12
N THR A 133 -11.09 10.39 -9.61
CA THR A 133 -10.77 10.57 -11.03
C THR A 133 -9.27 10.72 -11.20
N VAL A 134 -8.73 10.04 -12.19
CA VAL A 134 -7.30 10.08 -12.53
C VAL A 134 -7.12 10.46 -13.98
N MET A 135 -6.07 11.21 -14.27
CA MET A 135 -5.62 11.52 -15.62
C MET A 135 -4.19 11.02 -15.80
N THR A 136 -3.87 10.41 -16.93
CA THR A 136 -2.51 9.93 -17.20
C THR A 136 -1.72 11.01 -17.90
N SER A 137 -0.47 11.22 -17.50
CA SER A 137 0.41 12.18 -18.15
C SER A 137 1.75 11.57 -18.54
N ILE A 138 2.10 11.74 -19.81
CA ILE A 138 3.34 11.27 -20.42
C ILE A 138 3.93 12.46 -21.18
N ASN A 139 5.18 12.81 -20.91
CA ASN A 139 5.89 13.91 -21.58
C ASN A 139 5.06 15.22 -21.66
N ASN A 140 4.44 15.63 -20.54
CA ASN A 140 3.53 16.79 -20.42
C ASN A 140 2.22 16.74 -21.21
N ILE A 141 1.95 15.69 -21.99
CA ILE A 141 0.64 15.43 -22.58
C ILE A 141 -0.23 14.76 -21.53
N THR A 142 -1.49 15.17 -21.40
CA THR A 142 -2.40 14.68 -20.36
C THR A 142 -3.67 14.11 -20.99
N SER A 143 -4.09 12.93 -20.54
CA SER A 143 -5.33 12.29 -20.99
C SER A 143 -6.57 12.95 -20.41
N THR A 144 -7.73 12.62 -20.97
CA THR A 144 -9.01 12.91 -20.32
C THR A 144 -9.10 12.23 -18.94
N PRO A 145 -9.74 12.86 -17.95
CA PRO A 145 -9.95 12.24 -16.64
C PRO A 145 -10.86 11.02 -16.74
N LYS A 146 -10.46 9.91 -16.11
CA LYS A 146 -11.26 8.69 -15.99
C LYS A 146 -11.52 8.34 -14.53
N PRO A 147 -12.67 7.74 -14.18
CA PRO A 147 -12.90 7.25 -12.83
C PRO A 147 -11.94 6.11 -12.49
N VAL A 148 -11.51 6.06 -11.22
CA VAL A 148 -10.82 4.90 -10.64
C VAL A 148 -11.90 3.94 -10.20
N THR A 149 -12.00 2.79 -10.89
CA THR A 149 -12.80 1.64 -10.46
C THR A 149 -12.04 0.84 -9.42
#